data_AF-A0A916VKU9-F1
#
_entry.id   AF-A0A916VKU9-F1
#
_cell.length_a   1.000
_cell.length_b   1.000
_cell.length_c   1.000
_cell.angle_alpha   90.00
_cell.angle_beta   90.00
_cell.angle_gamma   90.00
#
_symmetry.space_group_name_H-M   'P 1'
#
loop_
_entity.id
_entity.type
_entity.pdbx_description
1 polymer ?
#
loop_
_entity_poly.entity_id
_entity_poly.type
_entity_poly.pdbx_seq_one_letter_code
_entity_poly.pdbx_strand_id
1 'polypeptide(L)' 'MGWYNKQVSTLKENQPTGFWSNKLAAITEKRNRQIRDGINKAARIVINHCLKILWVQ' A
#
# COMPACT_ATOMS: atom_id res chain seq x y z
N MET A 1 -1.00 5.75 -8.40
CA MET A 1 -1.84 4.58 -8.77
C MET A 1 -1.54 3.99 -10.14
N GLY A 2 -1.08 4.78 -11.13
CA GLY A 2 -0.94 4.33 -12.52
C GLY A 2 -0.01 3.13 -12.76
N TRP A 3 1.16 3.07 -12.10
CA TRP A 3 2.14 2.00 -12.36
C TRP A 3 1.65 0.61 -11.93
N TYR A 4 1.12 0.47 -10.70
CA TYR A 4 0.61 -0.81 -10.21
C TYR A 4 -0.55 -1.33 -11.07
N ASN A 5 -1.54 -0.46 -11.36
CA ASN A 5 -2.69 -0.86 -12.18
C ASN A 5 -2.26 -1.25 -13.59
N LYS A 6 -1.32 -0.52 -14.21
CA LYS A 6 -0.75 -0.88 -15.51
C LYS A 6 -0.05 -2.24 -15.47
N GLN A 7 0.78 -2.49 -14.46
CA GLN A 7 1.48 -3.78 -14.32
C GLN A 7 0.52 -4.95 -14.08
N VAL A 8 -0.50 -4.78 -13.23
CA VAL A 8 -1.52 -5.81 -13.01
C VAL A 8 -2.32 -6.07 -14.28
N SER A 9 -2.67 -5.02 -15.03
CA SER A 9 -3.37 -5.13 -16.31
C SER A 9 -2.57 -5.97 -17.31
N THR A 10 -1.30 -5.64 -17.52
CA THR A 10 -0.42 -6.40 -18.42
C THR A 10 -0.20 -7.84 -17.97
N LEU A 11 -0.09 -8.10 -16.65
CA LEU A 11 0.10 -9.46 -16.13
C LEU A 11 -1.14 -10.34 -16.21
N LYS A 12 -2.34 -9.73 -16.24
CA LYS A 12 -3.62 -10.43 -16.35
C LYS A 12 -4.16 -10.45 -17.78
N GLU A 13 -3.50 -9.77 -18.71
CA GLU A 13 -3.90 -9.73 -20.12
C GLU A 13 -3.85 -11.13 -20.72
N ASN A 14 -4.93 -11.56 -21.38
CA ASN A 14 -5.10 -12.88 -21.96
C ASN A 14 -5.00 -14.06 -20.97
N GLN A 15 -5.16 -13.80 -19.66
CA GLN A 15 -5.14 -14.85 -18.64
C GLN A 15 -6.57 -15.24 -18.22
N PRO A 16 -6.78 -16.48 -17.73
CA PRO A 16 -8.08 -16.91 -17.24
C PRO A 16 -8.54 -16.06 -16.04
N THR A 17 -9.85 -15.96 -15.87
CA THR A 17 -10.45 -15.28 -14.71
C THR A 17 -9.96 -15.92 -13.42
N GLY A 18 -9.39 -15.13 -12.51
CA GLY A 18 -8.78 -15.62 -11.27
C GLY A 18 -7.29 -15.95 -11.38
N PHE A 19 -6.63 -15.65 -12.51
CA PHE A 19 -5.20 -15.86 -12.67
C PHE A 19 -4.35 -15.28 -11.52
N TRP A 20 -3.45 -16.12 -11.01
CA TRP A 20 -2.50 -15.80 -9.97
C TRP A 20 -1.11 -16.32 -10.35
N SER A 21 -0.08 -15.49 -10.15
CA SER A 21 1.31 -15.84 -10.43
C SER A 21 2.23 -15.30 -9.34
N ASN A 22 3.43 -15.87 -9.22
CA ASN A 22 4.44 -15.40 -8.27
C ASN A 22 4.80 -13.92 -8.50
N LYS A 23 4.83 -13.49 -9.77
CA LYS A 23 5.08 -12.10 -10.14
C LYS A 23 3.94 -11.18 -9.68
N LEU A 24 2.69 -11.61 -9.85
CA LEU A 24 1.52 -10.88 -9.36
C LEU A 24 1.53 -10.78 -7.83
N ALA A 25 1.81 -11.88 -7.15
CA ALA A 25 1.94 -11.92 -5.69
C ALA A 25 3.00 -10.94 -5.18
N ALA A 26 4.19 -10.92 -5.79
CA ALA A 26 5.28 -10.03 -5.40
C ALA A 26 4.93 -8.54 -5.55
N ILE A 27 4.30 -8.14 -6.67
CA ILE A 27 3.91 -6.73 -6.86
C ILE A 27 2.76 -6.32 -5.92
N THR A 28 1.84 -7.23 -5.63
CA THR A 28 0.74 -6.99 -4.68
C THR A 28 1.27 -6.88 -3.26
N GLU A 29 2.20 -7.76 -2.86
CA GLU A 29 2.84 -7.69 -1.55
C GLU A 29 3.61 -6.37 -1.37
N LYS A 30 4.38 -5.95 -2.39
CA LYS A 30 5.10 -4.67 -2.38
C LYS A 30 4.14 -3.50 -2.16
N ARG A 31 3.01 -3.46 -2.87
CA ARG A 31 1.98 -2.44 -2.69
C ARG A 31 1.40 -2.48 -1.26
N ASN A 32 1.10 -3.67 -0.75
CA ASN A 32 0.53 -3.83 0.59
C ASN A 32 1.49 -3.33 1.68
N ARG A 33 2.79 -3.59 1.55
CA ARG A 33 3.82 -3.03 2.44
C ARG A 33 3.84 -1.50 2.38
N GLN A 34 3.86 -0.92 1.17
CA GLN A 34 3.85 0.55 1.01
C GLN A 34 2.63 1.23 1.64
N ILE A 35 1.44 0.62 1.47
CA ILE A 35 0.21 1.15 2.09
C ILE A 35 0.29 1.06 3.62
N ARG A 36 0.73 -0.08 4.16
CA ARG A 36 0.91 -0.26 5.61
C ARG A 36 1.89 0.76 6.19
N ASP A 37 3.02 0.98 5.54
CA ASP A 37 4.01 1.96 5.98
C ASP A 37 3.47 3.39 5.93
N GLY A 38 2.69 3.72 4.90
CA GLY A 38 2.00 5.01 4.80
C GLY A 38 1.03 5.24 5.96
N ILE A 39 0.22 4.24 6.29
CA ILE A 39 -0.71 4.27 7.43
C ILE A 39 0.06 4.46 8.74
N ASN A 40 1.11 3.67 8.96
CA ASN A 40 1.93 3.76 10.18
C ASN A 40 2.57 5.15 10.34
N LYS A 41 3.04 5.75 9.24
CA LYS A 41 3.58 7.12 9.26
C LYS A 41 2.50 8.15 9.60
N ALA A 42 1.33 8.04 8.98
CA ALA A 42 0.21 8.95 9.25
C ALA A 42 -0.24 8.85 10.72
N ALA A 43 -0.41 7.64 11.24
CA ALA A 43 -0.76 7.40 12.64
C ALA A 43 0.26 8.05 13.59
N ARG A 44 1.55 7.89 13.32
CA ARG A 44 2.61 8.53 14.12
C ARG A 44 2.54 10.06 14.09
N ILE A 45 2.23 10.66 12.94
CA ILE A 45 2.03 12.12 12.83
C ILE A 45 0.87 12.56 13.72
N VAL A 46 -0.26 11.87 13.66
CA VAL A 46 -1.45 12.19 14.48
C VAL A 46 -1.15 12.06 15.97
N ILE A 47 -0.58 10.94 16.40
CA ILE A 47 -0.22 10.70 17.81
C ILE A 47 0.76 11.77 18.29
N ASN A 48 1.80 12.07 17.52
CA ASN A 48 2.77 13.11 17.87
C ASN A 48 2.12 14.50 17.98
N HIS A 49 1.15 14.81 17.12
CA HIS A 49 0.40 16.06 17.20
C HIS A 49 -0.46 16.14 18.47
N CYS A 50 -1.19 15.06 18.80
CA CYS A 50 -1.98 14.99 20.02
C CYS A 50 -1.11 15.11 21.28
N LEU A 51 0.03 14.41 21.33
CA LEU A 51 0.96 14.51 22.45
C LEU A 51 1.52 15.93 22.56
N LYS A 52 1.91 16.58 21.47
CA LYS A 52 2.37 17.99 21.54
C LYS A 52 1.32 18.93 22.11
N ILE A 53 0.04 18.72 21.80
CA ILE A 53 -1.06 19.53 22.33
C ILE A 53 -1.27 19.27 23.83
N LEU A 54 -1.21 18.00 24.25
CA LEU A 54 -1.38 17.58 25.65
C LEU A 54 -0.28 18.07 26.60
N TRP A 55 0.92 18.40 26.09
CA TRP A 55 2.03 18.92 26.89
C TRP A 55 2.08 20.46 26.97
N VAL A 56 1.10 21.15 26.38
CA VAL A 56 0.94 22.63 26.43
C VAL A 56 -0.29 23.03 27.29
N GLN A 57 -0.79 22.12 28.12
CA GLN A 57 -1.74 22.40 29.21
C GLN A 57 -1.09 22.06 30.54
#